data_AF-V4R8P7-F1
#
_entry.id   AF-V4R8P7-F1
#
_cell.length_a   1.000
_cell.length_b   1.000
_cell.length_c   1.000
_cell.angle_alpha   90.00
_cell.angle_beta   90.00
_cell.angle_gamma   90.00
#
_symmetry.space_group_name_H-M   'P 1'
#
loop_
_entity.id
_entity.type
_entity.pdbx_description
1 polymer ?
#
loop_
_entity_poly.entity_id
_entity_poly.type
_entity_poly.pdbx_seq_one_letter_code
_entity_poly.pdbx_strand_id
1 'polypeptide(L)'
;MTQSVSTRRTAEIIGMDYEAFRTWMRRSPGRNAGMLPPFYGRDTPARELYSKRWTWARHDQGSVSIYALLRTLTERGLADEYIYKPDTYMLARPADFDGMNRVISTHEIWQYFSSGDNGDDWLLLYSDKDNSIWIFKQPDRHLFADHVEALGRSGIVVNMGDIRRHVIRSMDEDREEESLELENADAGN
;
A
#
# COMPACT_ATOMS: atom_id res chain seq x y z
N MET A 1 8.78 16.37 -10.11
CA MET A 1 8.12 15.17 -10.68
C MET A 1 7.86 14.21 -9.54
N THR A 2 6.66 13.65 -9.41
CA THR A 2 6.39 12.61 -8.42
C THR A 2 7.15 11.35 -8.83
N GLN A 3 8.05 10.88 -7.96
CA GLN A 3 8.83 9.67 -8.19
C GLN A 3 7.89 8.47 -8.37
N SER A 4 8.17 7.66 -9.38
CA SER A 4 7.40 6.44 -9.66
C SER A 4 8.36 5.32 -10.02
N VAL A 5 8.02 4.09 -9.66
CA VAL A 5 8.84 2.89 -9.91
C VAL A 5 8.08 1.89 -10.79
N SER A 6 8.80 0.98 -11.43
CA SER A 6 8.19 -0.07 -12.25
C SER A 6 7.38 -1.07 -11.39
N THR A 7 6.47 -1.83 -12.01
CA THR A 7 5.74 -2.91 -11.32
C THR A 7 6.67 -3.96 -10.70
N ARG A 8 7.78 -4.29 -11.37
CA ARG A 8 8.78 -5.22 -10.84
C ARG A 8 9.39 -4.67 -9.56
N ARG A 9 9.81 -3.41 -9.61
CA ARG A 9 10.42 -2.76 -8.45
C ARG A 9 9.43 -2.57 -7.31
N THR A 10 8.17 -2.26 -7.60
CA THR A 10 7.11 -2.27 -6.59
C THR A 10 7.02 -3.62 -5.88
N ALA A 11 7.08 -4.73 -6.61
CA ALA A 11 7.05 -6.08 -6.03
C ALA A 11 8.25 -6.29 -5.09
N GLU A 12 9.45 -5.88 -5.51
CA GLU A 12 10.67 -5.96 -4.69
C GLU A 12 10.55 -5.13 -3.40
N ILE A 13 10.12 -3.87 -3.49
CA ILE A 13 9.98 -2.96 -2.34
C ILE A 13 9.04 -3.55 -1.27
N ILE A 14 7.97 -4.23 -1.70
CA ILE A 14 6.99 -4.85 -0.78
C ILE A 14 7.35 -6.31 -0.43
N GLY A 15 8.50 -6.83 -0.89
CA GLY A 15 8.96 -8.18 -0.57
C GLY A 15 8.14 -9.30 -1.23
N MET A 16 7.62 -9.08 -2.43
CA MET A 16 6.87 -10.07 -3.21
C MET A 16 7.60 -10.43 -4.51
N ASP A 17 7.50 -11.69 -4.92
CA ASP A 17 7.86 -12.09 -6.28
C ASP A 17 7.01 -11.32 -7.32
N TYR A 18 7.59 -11.02 -8.48
CA TYR A 18 6.93 -10.24 -9.52
C TYR A 18 5.64 -10.89 -10.03
N GLU A 19 5.65 -12.20 -10.31
CA GLU A 19 4.47 -12.91 -10.82
C GLU A 19 3.42 -13.12 -9.72
N ALA A 20 3.87 -13.33 -8.47
CA ALA A 20 3.00 -13.31 -7.30
C ALA A 20 2.32 -11.93 -7.14
N PHE A 21 3.05 -10.83 -7.27
CA PHE A 21 2.51 -9.47 -7.17
C PHE A 21 1.52 -9.16 -8.30
N ARG A 22 1.83 -9.54 -9.55
CA ARG A 22 0.88 -9.37 -10.67
C ARG A 22 -0.40 -10.17 -10.47
N THR A 23 -0.27 -11.42 -10.02
CA THR A 23 -1.43 -12.28 -9.74
C THR A 23 -2.24 -11.74 -8.59
N TRP A 24 -1.56 -11.26 -7.54
CA TRP A 24 -2.16 -10.55 -6.42
C TRP A 24 -2.95 -9.36 -6.96
N MET A 25 -2.35 -8.36 -7.62
CA MET A 25 -3.07 -7.20 -8.16
C MET A 25 -4.28 -7.54 -9.05
N ARG A 26 -4.22 -8.61 -9.84
CA ARG A 26 -5.33 -9.08 -10.70
C ARG A 26 -6.51 -9.65 -9.91
N ARG A 27 -6.24 -10.33 -8.81
CA ARG A 27 -7.24 -11.03 -7.97
C ARG A 27 -7.65 -10.23 -6.72
N SER A 28 -6.77 -9.34 -6.30
CA SER A 28 -6.80 -8.49 -5.12
C SER A 28 -7.84 -7.37 -5.24
N PRO A 29 -8.12 -6.68 -4.13
CA PRO A 29 -8.66 -5.33 -4.12
C PRO A 29 -8.28 -4.44 -5.30
N GLY A 30 -7.05 -4.51 -5.83
CA GLY A 30 -6.61 -3.75 -7.02
C GLY A 30 -7.49 -3.93 -8.28
N ARG A 31 -8.37 -4.94 -8.30
CA ARG A 31 -9.40 -5.12 -9.32
C ARG A 31 -10.54 -4.11 -9.21
N ASN A 32 -10.90 -3.69 -7.99
CA ASN A 32 -12.00 -2.75 -7.67
C ASN A 32 -11.52 -1.44 -7.01
N ALA A 33 -10.28 -1.41 -6.51
CA ALA A 33 -9.63 -0.27 -5.89
C ALA A 33 -9.16 0.69 -6.98
N GLY A 34 -9.72 1.88 -6.95
CA GLY A 34 -9.79 2.78 -8.10
C GLY A 34 -11.12 3.52 -8.17
N MET A 35 -12.12 3.10 -7.40
CA MET A 35 -13.34 3.90 -7.16
C MET A 35 -13.15 4.90 -6.01
N LEU A 36 -12.31 5.91 -6.21
CA LEU A 36 -12.50 7.20 -5.53
C LEU A 36 -12.40 8.28 -6.61
N PRO A 37 -13.49 9.01 -6.92
CA PRO A 37 -13.44 10.08 -7.88
C PRO A 37 -12.54 11.19 -7.33
N PRO A 38 -11.63 11.75 -8.11
CA PRO A 38 -11.07 13.05 -7.75
C PRO A 38 -12.17 14.08 -7.90
N PHE A 39 -12.30 14.92 -6.89
CA PHE A 39 -12.99 16.19 -7.08
C PHE A 39 -12.12 17.06 -7.97
N TYR A 40 -12.38 17.01 -9.28
CA TYR A 40 -11.80 17.94 -10.24
C TYR A 40 -12.60 19.23 -10.25
N GLY A 41 -11.91 20.38 -10.20
CA GLY A 41 -12.50 21.66 -10.60
C GLY A 41 -12.95 21.59 -12.06
N ARG A 42 -14.00 22.34 -12.41
CA ARG A 42 -14.72 22.30 -13.70
C ARG A 42 -13.83 22.23 -14.96
N ASP A 43 -12.62 22.77 -14.88
CA ASP A 43 -11.70 22.96 -16.01
C ASP A 43 -10.40 22.13 -15.90
N THR A 44 -10.29 21.19 -14.95
CA THR A 44 -9.11 20.31 -14.85
C THR A 44 -9.28 19.09 -15.74
N PRO A 45 -8.41 18.84 -16.74
CA PRO A 45 -8.49 17.62 -17.53
C PRO A 45 -8.37 16.40 -16.63
N ALA A 46 -9.37 15.53 -16.66
CA ALA A 46 -9.40 14.31 -15.87
C ALA A 46 -8.18 13.45 -16.23
N ARG A 47 -7.30 13.23 -15.26
CA ARG A 47 -6.21 12.24 -15.39
C ARG A 47 -6.90 10.88 -15.50
N GLU A 48 -6.48 10.01 -16.43
CA GLU A 48 -7.01 8.64 -16.50
C GLU A 48 -6.74 7.90 -15.18
N LEU A 49 -7.70 7.93 -14.26
CA LEU A 49 -7.65 7.24 -12.97
C LEU A 49 -8.50 5.98 -12.96
N TYR A 50 -9.13 5.68 -14.09
CA TYR A 50 -10.09 4.59 -14.26
C TYR A 50 -9.50 3.33 -14.92
N SER A 51 -8.17 3.21 -14.97
CA SER A 51 -7.51 1.98 -15.43
C SER A 51 -7.32 1.01 -14.27
N LYS A 52 -7.63 -0.26 -14.51
CA LYS A 52 -7.48 -1.32 -13.49
C LYS A 52 -6.02 -1.36 -13.04
N ARG A 53 -5.72 -1.19 -11.75
CA ARG A 53 -4.34 -0.98 -11.26
C ARG A 53 -3.35 -2.08 -11.62
N TRP A 54 -3.83 -3.30 -11.84
CA TRP A 54 -3.00 -4.41 -12.33
C TRP A 54 -2.44 -4.20 -13.74
N THR A 55 -2.96 -3.24 -14.51
CA THR A 55 -2.42 -2.85 -15.84
C THR A 55 -1.40 -1.73 -15.76
N TRP A 56 -1.18 -1.12 -14.59
CA TRP A 56 -0.25 -0.01 -14.46
C TRP A 56 1.18 -0.50 -14.63
N ALA A 57 1.95 0.16 -15.49
CA ALA A 57 3.36 -0.15 -15.69
C ALA A 57 4.22 0.45 -14.57
N ARG A 58 3.82 1.61 -14.04
CA ARG A 58 4.52 2.35 -12.98
C ARG A 58 3.59 2.72 -11.85
N HIS A 59 4.14 2.79 -10.63
CA HIS A 59 3.41 3.09 -9.41
C HIS A 59 4.11 4.25 -8.69
N ASP A 60 3.34 5.23 -8.23
CA ASP A 60 3.85 6.34 -7.41
C ASP A 60 4.04 5.91 -5.95
N GLN A 61 4.73 6.74 -5.18
CA GLN A 61 4.99 6.50 -3.76
C GLN A 61 3.71 6.15 -2.96
N GLY A 62 2.60 6.85 -3.23
CA GLY A 62 1.34 6.62 -2.54
C GLY A 62 0.78 5.22 -2.82
N SER A 63 0.81 4.80 -4.09
CA SER A 63 0.38 3.47 -4.51
C SER A 63 1.27 2.38 -3.91
N VAL A 64 2.59 2.55 -3.96
CA VAL A 64 3.56 1.58 -3.38
C VAL A 64 3.35 1.45 -1.87
N SER A 65 3.13 2.55 -1.16
CA SER A 65 2.86 2.55 0.29
C SER A 65 1.57 1.81 0.64
N ILE A 66 0.54 1.92 -0.20
CA ILE A 66 -0.72 1.20 0.00
C ILE A 66 -0.54 -0.30 -0.24
N TYR A 67 0.23 -0.71 -1.26
CA TYR A 67 0.57 -2.11 -1.44
C TYR A 67 1.38 -2.66 -0.26
N ALA A 68 2.33 -1.89 0.26
CA ALA A 68 3.11 -2.25 1.45
C ALA A 68 2.24 -2.37 2.71
N LEU A 69 1.26 -1.46 2.90
CA LEU A 69 0.28 -1.55 3.97
C LEU A 69 -0.55 -2.82 3.87
N LEU A 70 -1.12 -3.09 2.69
CA LEU A 70 -1.91 -4.28 2.45
C LEU A 70 -1.10 -5.56 2.67
N ARG A 71 0.17 -5.57 2.25
CA ARG A 71 1.10 -6.68 2.50
C ARG A 71 1.37 -6.88 3.99
N THR A 72 1.58 -5.80 4.73
CA THR A 72 1.79 -5.86 6.19
C THR A 72 0.57 -6.41 6.91
N LEU A 73 -0.62 -5.95 6.54
CA LEU A 73 -1.88 -6.43 7.13
C LEU A 73 -2.11 -7.91 6.82
N THR A 74 -1.86 -8.28 5.56
CA THR A 74 -1.83 -9.66 5.05
C THR A 74 -0.95 -10.56 5.92
N GLU A 75 0.31 -10.20 6.11
CA GLU A 75 1.27 -10.99 6.90
C GLU A 75 0.87 -11.12 8.37
N ARG A 76 0.11 -10.14 8.89
CA ARG A 76 -0.38 -10.11 10.27
C ARG A 76 -1.75 -10.77 10.47
N GLY A 77 -2.28 -11.42 9.44
CA GLY A 77 -3.50 -12.24 9.57
C GLY A 77 -4.78 -11.57 9.09
N LEU A 78 -4.73 -10.45 8.35
CA LEU A 78 -5.91 -9.88 7.68
C LEU A 78 -6.55 -10.88 6.68
N ALA A 79 -5.78 -11.87 6.24
CA ALA A 79 -6.29 -13.01 5.48
C ALA A 79 -5.91 -14.30 6.21
N ASP A 80 -6.92 -15.09 6.53
CA ASP A 80 -6.75 -16.33 7.28
C ASP A 80 -6.18 -17.40 6.33
N GLU A 81 -4.98 -17.89 6.65
CA GLU A 81 -4.27 -18.98 5.96
C GLU A 81 -3.70 -18.64 4.56
N TYR A 82 -2.57 -17.93 4.55
CA TYR A 82 -1.64 -17.95 3.41
C TYR A 82 -0.99 -19.32 3.28
N ILE A 83 -1.61 -20.24 2.53
CA ILE A 83 -0.87 -21.41 2.07
C ILE A 83 0.06 -20.95 0.94
N TYR A 84 1.29 -20.58 1.28
CA TYR A 84 2.38 -20.53 0.32
C TYR A 84 2.64 -21.97 -0.14
N LYS A 85 2.01 -22.37 -1.26
CA LYS A 85 2.50 -23.49 -2.06
C LYS A 85 3.39 -22.89 -3.14
N PRO A 86 4.68 -23.27 -3.21
CA PRO A 86 5.59 -22.79 -4.26
C PRO A 86 5.06 -23.04 -5.68
N ASP A 87 4.09 -23.96 -5.82
CA ASP A 87 3.57 -24.47 -7.08
C ASP A 87 2.12 -24.02 -7.36
N THR A 88 1.51 -23.23 -6.48
CA THR A 88 0.11 -22.78 -6.65
C THR A 88 -0.04 -21.34 -6.20
N TYR A 89 -0.30 -20.44 -7.15
CA TYR A 89 -0.50 -19.01 -6.90
C TYR A 89 -1.41 -18.74 -5.70
N MET A 90 -0.97 -17.83 -4.83
CA MET A 90 -1.61 -17.40 -3.58
C MET A 90 -3.14 -17.29 -3.71
N LEU A 91 -3.86 -18.01 -2.85
CA LEU A 91 -5.32 -17.93 -2.73
C LEU A 91 -5.66 -17.35 -1.35
N ALA A 92 -5.89 -16.04 -1.30
CA ALA A 92 -6.65 -15.46 -0.19
C ALA A 92 -8.12 -15.89 -0.35
N ARG A 93 -8.82 -16.14 0.76
CA ARG A 93 -10.26 -16.42 0.75
C ARG A 93 -11.00 -15.16 0.30
N PRO A 94 -12.17 -15.27 -0.36
CA PRO A 94 -12.94 -14.09 -0.81
C PRO A 94 -13.25 -13.06 0.29
N ALA A 95 -13.48 -13.50 1.53
CA ALA A 95 -13.73 -12.63 2.68
C ALA A 95 -12.52 -11.73 3.04
N ASP A 96 -11.30 -12.17 2.70
CA ASP A 96 -10.06 -11.44 2.99
C ASP A 96 -9.89 -10.22 2.07
N PHE A 97 -10.51 -10.26 0.88
CA PHE A 97 -10.48 -9.14 -0.05
C PHE A 97 -11.40 -7.99 0.38
N ASP A 98 -12.47 -8.26 1.12
CA ASP A 98 -13.38 -7.21 1.60
C ASP A 98 -12.70 -6.34 2.66
N GLY A 99 -11.96 -6.94 3.60
CA GLY A 99 -11.16 -6.22 4.59
C GLY A 99 -10.09 -5.34 3.92
N MET A 100 -9.33 -5.89 2.99
CA MET A 100 -8.33 -5.13 2.24
C MET A 100 -8.96 -4.03 1.34
N ASN A 101 -10.09 -4.31 0.68
CA ASN A 101 -10.84 -3.32 -0.10
C ASN A 101 -11.31 -2.17 0.79
N ARG A 102 -11.74 -2.48 2.02
CA ARG A 102 -12.17 -1.45 2.97
C ARG A 102 -11.01 -0.53 3.34
N VAL A 103 -9.85 -1.10 3.68
CA VAL A 103 -8.61 -0.36 4.01
C VAL A 103 -8.23 0.59 2.88
N ILE A 104 -8.15 0.11 1.65
CA ILE A 104 -7.79 0.98 0.52
C ILE A 104 -8.95 1.82 0.00
N SER A 105 -10.17 1.69 0.53
CA SER A 105 -11.26 2.61 0.20
C SER A 105 -11.35 3.75 1.21
N THR A 106 -10.61 3.68 2.32
CA THR A 106 -10.54 4.74 3.32
C THR A 106 -9.81 5.96 2.76
N HIS A 107 -10.51 7.09 2.65
CA HIS A 107 -9.98 8.33 2.08
C HIS A 107 -8.78 8.85 2.88
N GLU A 108 -8.80 8.71 4.19
CA GLU A 108 -7.74 9.16 5.10
C GLU A 108 -6.42 8.41 4.86
N ILE A 109 -6.48 7.12 4.53
CA ILE A 109 -5.29 6.31 4.20
C ILE A 109 -4.71 6.76 2.87
N TRP A 110 -5.56 7.04 1.89
CA TRP A 110 -5.12 7.63 0.61
C TRP A 110 -4.48 8.98 0.80
N GLN A 111 -5.15 9.86 1.53
CA GLN A 111 -4.66 11.19 1.81
C GLN A 111 -3.29 11.10 2.48
N TYR A 112 -3.16 10.28 3.52
CA TYR A 112 -1.90 10.07 4.23
C TYR A 112 -0.72 9.73 3.31
N PHE A 113 -0.88 8.71 2.46
CA PHE A 113 0.22 8.26 1.60
C PHE A 113 0.42 9.14 0.36
N SER A 114 -0.56 9.96 -0.04
CA SER A 114 -0.51 10.76 -1.28
C SER A 114 -0.19 12.23 -1.05
N SER A 115 -0.55 12.82 0.09
CA SER A 115 -0.43 14.26 0.34
C SER A 115 0.98 14.68 0.77
N GLY A 116 1.87 13.72 1.04
CA GLY A 116 3.22 14.01 1.55
C GLY A 116 3.24 14.58 2.96
N ASP A 117 2.11 14.53 3.68
CA ASP A 117 1.98 15.09 5.03
C ASP A 117 2.91 14.38 6.02
N ASN A 118 3.50 15.13 6.95
CA ASN A 118 4.56 14.68 7.88
C ASN A 118 4.00 13.89 9.08
N GLY A 119 2.87 13.21 8.90
CA GLY A 119 2.24 12.40 9.93
C GLY A 119 3.00 11.11 10.20
N ASP A 120 4.29 11.17 10.51
CA ASP A 120 5.23 10.04 10.64
C ASP A 120 4.88 9.00 11.73
N ASP A 121 3.73 9.19 12.37
CA ASP A 121 3.25 8.53 13.56
C ASP A 121 1.80 8.02 13.47
N TRP A 122 1.16 8.07 12.29
CA TRP A 122 -0.21 7.57 12.16
C TRP A 122 -0.25 6.06 12.39
N LEU A 123 -1.14 5.63 13.29
CA LEU A 123 -1.37 4.22 13.56
C LEU A 123 -2.69 3.80 12.93
N LEU A 124 -2.67 2.68 12.24
CA LEU A 124 -3.87 1.98 11.79
C LEU A 124 -4.10 0.80 12.73
N LEU A 125 -5.33 0.71 13.25
CA LEU A 125 -5.84 -0.46 13.93
C LEU A 125 -6.94 -1.05 13.08
N TYR A 126 -6.80 -2.32 12.73
CA TYR A 126 -7.80 -3.09 12.03
C TYR A 126 -8.34 -4.20 12.94
N SER A 127 -9.65 -4.39 12.96
CA SER A 127 -10.32 -5.49 13.64
C SER A 127 -10.94 -6.43 12.61
N ASP A 128 -10.53 -7.69 12.64
CA ASP A 128 -11.07 -8.76 11.80
C ASP A 128 -12.52 -9.12 12.18
N LYS A 129 -12.83 -9.02 13.48
CA LYS A 129 -14.11 -9.42 14.09
C LYS A 129 -15.31 -8.69 13.49
N ASP A 130 -15.15 -7.42 13.17
CA ASP A 130 -16.20 -6.52 12.70
C ASP A 130 -15.79 -5.72 11.45
N ASN A 131 -14.62 -6.03 10.87
CA ASN A 131 -14.02 -5.31 9.75
C ASN A 131 -13.85 -3.80 10.01
N SER A 132 -13.67 -3.39 11.26
CA SER A 132 -13.51 -1.98 11.61
C SER A 132 -12.07 -1.50 11.42
N ILE A 133 -11.94 -0.22 11.03
CA ILE A 133 -10.65 0.46 10.84
C ILE A 133 -10.67 1.73 11.68
N TRP A 134 -9.64 1.91 12.49
CA TRP A 134 -9.39 3.14 13.23
C TRP A 134 -8.03 3.69 12.85
N ILE A 135 -7.95 5.01 12.68
CA ILE A 135 -6.73 5.73 12.36
C ILE A 135 -6.46 6.71 13.48
N PHE A 136 -5.34 6.54 14.17
CA PHE A 136 -4.94 7.38 15.29
C PHE A 136 -3.86 8.34 14.84
N LYS A 137 -4.18 9.64 14.92
CA LYS A 137 -3.26 10.76 14.66
C LYS A 137 -2.63 11.23 15.98
N GLN A 138 -1.61 12.09 15.91
CA GLN A 138 -0.89 12.61 17.09
C GLN A 138 -1.79 13.18 18.22
N PRO A 139 -2.89 13.94 17.99
CA PRO A 139 -3.74 14.32 19.12
C PRO A 139 -4.54 13.14 19.70
N ASP A 140 -4.92 12.16 18.87
CA ASP A 140 -5.85 11.08 19.23
C ASP A 140 -5.15 9.80 19.69
N ARG A 141 -3.82 9.76 19.69
CA ARG A 141 -3.03 8.57 20.08
C ARG A 141 -3.33 8.08 21.50
N HIS A 142 -3.77 8.97 22.39
CA HIS A 142 -4.15 8.59 23.75
C HIS A 142 -5.35 7.62 23.78
N LEU A 143 -6.23 7.64 22.76
CA LEU A 143 -7.38 6.74 22.63
C LEU A 143 -6.99 5.35 22.10
N PHE A 144 -5.75 5.17 21.64
CA PHE A 144 -5.30 3.92 21.02
C PHE A 144 -5.34 2.76 22.01
N ALA A 145 -4.89 2.97 23.26
CA ALA A 145 -4.85 1.93 24.28
C ALA A 145 -6.25 1.38 24.57
N ASP A 146 -7.24 2.26 24.72
CA ASP A 146 -8.63 1.88 25.00
C ASP A 146 -9.23 1.02 23.87
N HIS A 147 -8.93 1.35 22.61
CA HIS A 147 -9.41 0.56 21.46
C HIS A 147 -8.69 -0.78 21.34
N VAL A 148 -7.38 -0.83 21.61
CA VAL A 148 -6.64 -2.10 21.62
C VAL A 148 -7.16 -3.02 22.73
N GLU A 149 -7.41 -2.48 23.92
CA GLU A 149 -7.98 -3.24 25.04
C GLU A 149 -9.36 -3.80 24.68
N ALA A 150 -10.22 -2.99 24.05
CA ALA A 150 -11.54 -3.43 23.60
C ALA A 150 -11.51 -4.55 22.54
N LEU A 151 -10.48 -4.58 21.68
CA LEU A 151 -10.31 -5.61 20.65
C LEU A 151 -9.61 -6.87 21.15
N GLY A 152 -8.92 -6.82 22.30
CA GLY A 152 -8.16 -7.94 22.84
C GLY A 152 -7.07 -8.42 21.88
N ARG A 153 -7.05 -9.73 21.58
CA ARG A 153 -6.00 -10.36 20.75
C ARG A 153 -6.30 -10.35 19.24
N SER A 154 -7.42 -9.75 18.82
CA SER A 154 -7.94 -9.84 17.45
C SER A 154 -7.65 -8.60 16.60
N GLY A 155 -6.95 -7.60 17.16
CA GLY A 155 -6.58 -6.38 16.44
C GLY A 155 -5.23 -6.49 15.74
N ILE A 156 -5.16 -6.02 14.49
CA ILE A 156 -3.90 -5.79 13.76
C ILE A 156 -3.54 -4.31 13.86
N VAL A 157 -2.39 -4.03 14.46
CA VAL A 157 -1.84 -2.67 14.55
C VAL A 157 -0.76 -2.51 13.48
N VAL A 158 -0.78 -1.39 12.76
CA VAL A 158 0.24 -1.03 11.78
C VAL A 158 0.64 0.43 11.96
N ASN A 159 1.95 0.70 12.02
CA ASN A 159 2.48 2.05 11.95
C ASN A 159 2.60 2.46 10.48
N MET A 160 1.74 3.37 10.04
CA MET A 160 1.71 3.83 8.65
C MET A 160 2.94 4.68 8.31
N GLY A 161 3.53 5.35 9.30
CA GLY A 161 4.77 6.12 9.13
C GLY A 161 5.98 5.25 8.84
N ASP A 162 6.08 4.09 9.48
CA ASP A 162 7.13 3.11 9.20
C ASP A 162 7.04 2.59 7.76
N ILE A 163 5.83 2.29 7.29
CA ILE A 163 5.59 1.88 5.89
C ILE A 163 6.02 2.99 4.93
N ARG A 164 5.59 4.23 5.19
CA ARG A 164 5.92 5.36 4.32
C ARG A 164 7.43 5.59 4.25
N ARG A 165 8.12 5.60 5.38
CA ARG A 165 9.58 5.75 5.45
C ARG A 165 10.31 4.64 4.70
N HIS A 166 9.87 3.39 4.90
CA HIS A 166 10.42 2.24 4.18
C HIS A 166 10.31 2.42 2.66
N VAL A 167 9.12 2.81 2.18
CA VAL A 167 8.88 3.00 0.75
C VAL A 167 9.68 4.17 0.18
N ILE A 168 9.72 5.32 0.86
CA ILE A 168 10.51 6.48 0.40
C ILE A 168 11.97 6.08 0.26
N ARG A 169 12.56 5.52 1.33
CA ARG A 169 13.96 5.10 1.33
C ARG A 169 14.25 4.10 0.20
N SER A 170 13.40 3.10 0.03
CA SER A 170 13.60 2.07 -1.00
C SER A 170 13.48 2.62 -2.43
N MET A 171 12.65 3.64 -2.64
CA MET A 171 12.54 4.31 -3.94
C MET A 171 13.71 5.26 -4.20
N ASP A 172 14.27 5.88 -3.16
CA ASP A 172 15.41 6.80 -3.26
C ASP A 172 16.72 6.07 -3.54
N GLU A 173 16.95 4.91 -2.92
CA GLU A 173 18.10 4.04 -3.20
C GLU A 173 18.21 3.70 -4.71
N ASP A 174 17.08 3.45 -5.39
CA ASP A 174 17.07 3.19 -6.84
C ASP A 174 17.49 4.39 -7.68
N ARG A 175 17.14 5.59 -7.23
CA ARG A 175 17.46 6.81 -7.97
C ARG A 175 18.96 7.05 -7.97
N GLU A 176 19.61 6.74 -6.85
CA GLU A 176 21.06 6.83 -6.72
C GLU A 176 21.75 5.77 -7.60
N GLU A 177 21.25 4.53 -7.61
CA GLU A 177 21.75 3.48 -8.51
C GLU A 177 21.59 3.83 -10.01
N GLU A 178 20.40 4.26 -10.45
CA GLU A 178 20.16 4.67 -11.85
C GLU A 178 21.04 5.85 -12.27
N SER A 179 21.30 6.80 -11.35
CA SER A 179 22.16 7.96 -11.63
C SER A 179 23.63 7.56 -11.78
N LEU A 180 24.11 6.64 -10.94
CA LEU A 180 25.48 6.11 -11.00
C LEU A 180 25.71 5.25 -12.25
N GLU A 181 24.73 4.47 -12.69
CA GLU A 181 24.83 3.68 -13.94
C GLU A 181 24.93 4.59 -15.17
N LEU A 182 24.16 5.68 -15.20
CA LEU A 182 24.20 6.66 -16.30
C LEU A 182 25.51 7.44 -16.35
N GLU A 183 26.02 7.89 -15.20
CA GLU A 183 27.32 8.58 -15.12
C GLU A 183 28.48 7.68 -15.58
N ASN A 184 28.44 6.38 -15.24
CA ASN A 184 29.46 5.43 -15.68
C ASN A 184 29.35 5.07 -17.17
N ALA A 185 28.14 5.07 -17.74
CA ALA A 185 27.92 4.84 -19.17
C ALA A 185 28.46 6.00 -20.02
N ASP A 186 28.33 7.24 -19.54
CA ASP A 186 28.84 8.43 -20.23
C ASP A 186 30.36 8.61 -20.05
N ALA A 187 30.95 8.14 -18.95
CA ALA A 187 32.40 8.16 -18.73
C ALA A 187 33.18 7.08 -19.51
N GLY A 188 32.48 6.13 -20.14
CA GLY A 188 33.04 5.02 -20.91
C GLY A 188 33.07 5.23 -22.44
N ASN A 189 32.59 6.37 -22.95
CA ASN A 189 32.60 6.77 -24.36
C ASN A 189 33.59 7.92 -24.62
#